data_AF-A0A7J6AYM2-F1
#
_entry.id   AF-A0A7J6AYM2-F1
#
_cell.length_a   1.000
_cell.length_b   1.000
_cell.length_c   1.000
_cell.angle_alpha   90.00
_cell.angle_beta   90.00
_cell.angle_gamma   90.00
#
_symmetry.space_group_name_H-M   'P 1'
#
loop_
_entity.id
_entity.type
_entity.pdbx_description
1 polymer ?
#
loop_
_entity_poly.entity_id
_entity_poly.type
_entity_poly.pdbx_seq_one_letter_code
_entity_poly.pdbx_strand_id
1 'polypeptide(L)'
;MERYLSGIYLLLALLTLRRSSGATAKELSCQEIAVPLCKGIGYNYTYMPNQFNHDTQDEAGLEVHQFWPLVEIQCSADLRFFLCSMYTPICLEDYKKPLPPCRSVCERARAGCAPLMRQYGFPWPDRMRCELLPVQGNPDTLCMDYNRTDATTAAPVLPKPTSYPGRAHGSGRVASGGHPKRKPAPQPCEAGCQCRAPMVRVSSERHPLYNRVKTGRTPNCAMPCHNPFFTPDERAFTAFWIGLWSVLCFVSTFATVATFLIDMERFKYPERPIIFLSACYMFVSVGYIVRLIAGHERVACSREHDVEHVHYETTGPALCTVVFLLIYFFGMASSIWWVILSLTWFLAAGMKWGNEAIASYSQYFHLAAWLIPSMKSIAVLALSSVDGDPVAGICYVGNQNLDNLRGFVLAPLLIYLCIGAMFLLAGFVSLFRIRSVIKQGGTKTDKLEKLMIRIGVFTVLYTVPAAVIVACYFYEQHNRQRWEAAHNCACALDRERDAERPDYAVFMLKYFMCLAVGITSGVWVWSGKTVESWRALCARCFRCRWAGKGASSSAYSDVSAGLTWRSGTASSVSCAKQMPLSRV
;
A
#
# COMPACT_ATOMS: atom_id res chain seq x y z
N MET A 1 13.87 -16.87 -32.72
CA MET A 1 13.57 -15.80 -31.74
C MET A 1 12.70 -16.31 -30.58
N GLU A 2 11.64 -17.09 -30.80
CA GLU A 2 10.80 -17.71 -29.74
C GLU A 2 11.58 -18.66 -28.78
N ARG A 3 12.59 -19.40 -29.27
CA ARG A 3 13.45 -20.24 -28.41
C ARG A 3 14.41 -19.43 -27.53
N TYR A 4 14.86 -18.27 -27.99
CA TYR A 4 15.70 -17.35 -27.21
C TYR A 4 14.88 -16.60 -26.16
N LEU A 5 13.65 -16.20 -26.48
CA LEU A 5 12.74 -15.59 -25.50
C LEU A 5 12.25 -16.59 -24.46
N SER A 6 11.85 -17.82 -24.83
CA SER A 6 11.56 -18.87 -23.83
C SER A 6 12.78 -19.22 -22.98
N GLY A 7 13.97 -19.23 -23.57
CA GLY A 7 15.23 -19.40 -22.84
C GLY A 7 15.49 -18.29 -21.84
N ILE A 8 15.20 -17.03 -22.20
CA ILE A 8 15.34 -15.86 -21.31
C ILE A 8 14.23 -15.82 -20.25
N TYR A 9 12.99 -16.20 -20.57
CA TYR A 9 11.91 -16.31 -19.59
C TYR A 9 12.15 -17.46 -18.61
N LEU A 10 12.73 -18.58 -19.07
CA LEU A 10 13.13 -19.69 -18.20
C LEU A 10 14.38 -19.31 -17.39
N LEU A 11 15.33 -18.56 -17.95
CA LEU A 11 16.47 -18.02 -17.21
C LEU A 11 16.02 -16.99 -16.16
N LEU A 12 15.08 -16.10 -16.50
CA LEU A 12 14.51 -15.12 -15.57
C LEU A 12 13.65 -15.81 -14.51
N ALA A 13 12.88 -16.84 -14.87
CA ALA A 13 12.13 -17.66 -13.92
C ALA A 13 13.07 -18.42 -12.98
N LEU A 14 14.17 -18.98 -13.49
CA LEU A 14 15.21 -19.65 -12.70
C LEU A 14 16.03 -18.65 -11.87
N LEU A 15 16.23 -17.41 -12.33
CA LEU A 15 16.86 -16.33 -11.58
C LEU A 15 15.92 -15.78 -10.49
N THR A 16 14.60 -15.79 -10.70
CA THR A 16 13.60 -15.47 -9.67
C THR A 16 13.38 -16.61 -8.68
N LEU A 17 13.54 -17.88 -9.10
CA LEU A 17 13.46 -19.06 -8.24
C LEU A 17 14.76 -19.33 -7.46
N ARG A 18 15.90 -18.77 -7.87
CA ARG A 18 17.19 -18.92 -7.16
C ARG A 18 17.42 -17.88 -6.05
N ARG A 19 16.47 -16.98 -5.76
CA ARG A 19 16.59 -16.02 -4.65
C ARG A 19 15.73 -16.37 -3.43
N SER A 20 15.52 -17.66 -3.18
CA SER A 20 15.06 -18.15 -1.88
C SER A 20 15.81 -19.42 -1.52
N SER A 21 17.00 -19.24 -0.94
CA SER A 21 17.63 -20.09 0.09
C SER A 21 19.10 -19.71 0.19
N GLY A 22 19.49 -19.30 1.39
CA GLY A 22 20.85 -18.88 1.72
C GLY A 22 20.90 -17.45 2.23
N ALA A 23 20.26 -17.19 3.38
CA ALA A 23 20.88 -16.25 4.30
C ALA A 23 22.27 -16.82 4.60
N THR A 24 23.31 -16.30 3.95
CA THR A 24 24.66 -16.47 4.44
C THR A 24 24.66 -15.93 5.86
N ALA A 25 24.79 -16.83 6.84
CA ALA A 25 24.99 -16.42 8.23
C ALA A 25 26.19 -15.47 8.22
N LYS A 26 25.94 -14.17 8.44
CA LYS A 26 27.00 -13.20 8.65
C LYS A 26 27.83 -13.75 9.82
N GLU A 27 29.14 -13.81 9.62
CA GLU A 27 30.06 -14.15 10.70
C GLU A 27 29.86 -13.14 11.85
N LEU A 28 29.71 -13.67 13.06
CA LEU A 28 29.45 -12.88 14.28
C LEU A 28 30.64 -11.96 14.54
N SER A 29 30.51 -10.67 14.21
CA SER A 29 31.55 -9.67 14.45
C SER A 29 31.25 -8.91 15.74
N CYS A 30 32.19 -8.92 16.68
CA CYS A 30 32.08 -8.15 17.92
C CYS A 30 32.32 -6.66 17.65
N GLN A 31 31.48 -5.81 18.25
CA GLN A 31 31.57 -4.35 18.17
C GLN A 31 31.37 -3.74 19.56
N GLU A 32 31.99 -2.59 19.82
CA GLU A 32 31.88 -1.91 21.11
C GLU A 32 30.45 -1.39 21.35
N ILE A 33 29.98 -1.45 22.61
CA ILE A 33 28.64 -0.99 22.98
C ILE A 33 28.56 0.54 22.88
N ALA A 34 27.80 1.02 21.91
CA ALA A 34 27.52 2.44 21.69
C ALA A 34 26.29 2.93 22.48
N VAL A 35 25.36 2.03 22.82
CA VAL A 35 24.09 2.36 23.50
C VAL A 35 24.34 2.97 24.89
N PRO A 36 23.98 4.25 25.15
CA PRO A 36 24.33 4.94 26.40
C PRO A 36 23.86 4.24 27.67
N LEU A 37 22.63 3.70 27.68
CA LEU A 37 22.07 2.97 28.82
C LEU A 37 22.89 1.71 29.18
N CYS A 38 23.51 1.08 28.18
CA CYS A 38 24.19 -0.21 28.29
C CYS A 38 25.71 -0.14 28.40
N LYS A 39 26.29 1.06 28.50
CA LYS A 39 27.72 1.21 28.77
C LYS A 39 28.06 0.84 30.22
N GLY A 40 29.14 0.08 30.42
CA GLY A 40 29.67 -0.23 31.76
C GLY A 40 28.79 -1.18 32.58
N ILE A 41 28.06 -2.09 31.93
CA ILE A 41 27.18 -3.09 32.58
C ILE A 41 27.89 -4.38 33.01
N GLY A 42 29.20 -4.50 32.71
CA GLY A 42 30.01 -5.69 33.01
C GLY A 42 30.72 -6.31 31.79
N TYR A 43 30.36 -5.88 30.58
CA TYR A 43 31.07 -6.20 29.33
C TYR A 43 30.98 -5.02 28.36
N ASN A 44 31.90 -4.96 27.39
CA ASN A 44 32.05 -3.82 26.48
C ASN A 44 31.73 -4.13 25.02
N TYR A 45 31.61 -5.40 24.65
CA TYR A 45 31.41 -5.83 23.27
C TYR A 45 30.08 -6.55 23.10
N THR A 46 29.41 -6.27 21.99
CA THR A 46 28.15 -6.87 21.56
C THR A 46 28.22 -7.28 20.10
N TYR A 47 27.27 -8.07 19.63
CA TYR A 47 27.11 -8.41 18.22
C TYR A 47 25.70 -8.06 17.75
N MET A 48 25.56 -7.85 16.44
CA MET A 48 24.27 -7.69 15.78
C MET A 48 24.18 -8.67 14.60
N PRO A 49 22.98 -9.19 14.27
CA PRO A 49 21.70 -8.89 14.91
C PRO A 49 21.55 -9.55 16.29
N ASN A 50 20.85 -8.87 17.21
CA ASN A 50 20.51 -9.45 18.52
C ASN A 50 19.31 -10.42 18.42
N GLN A 51 18.93 -11.06 19.53
CA GLN A 51 17.81 -12.01 19.57
C GLN A 51 16.43 -11.41 19.25
N PHE A 52 16.33 -10.08 19.21
CA PHE A 52 15.12 -9.37 18.83
C PHE A 52 15.08 -8.99 17.35
N ASN A 53 16.13 -9.35 16.59
CA ASN A 53 16.37 -9.02 15.18
C ASN A 53 16.63 -7.55 14.90
N HIS A 54 17.19 -6.81 15.87
CA HIS A 54 17.73 -5.48 15.59
C HIS A 54 19.06 -5.63 14.85
N ASP A 55 19.17 -4.99 13.68
CA ASP A 55 20.37 -5.09 12.83
C ASP A 55 21.48 -4.13 13.28
N THR A 56 21.13 -3.10 14.06
CA THR A 56 22.05 -2.06 14.54
C THR A 56 21.88 -1.75 16.02
N GLN A 57 22.92 -1.21 16.64
CA GLN A 57 22.85 -0.75 18.04
C GLN A 57 21.94 0.46 18.23
N ASP A 58 21.78 1.32 17.21
CA ASP A 58 20.89 2.48 17.29
C ASP A 58 19.42 2.06 17.40
N GLU A 59 19.04 1.03 16.64
CA GLU A 59 17.70 0.43 16.69
C GLU A 59 17.43 -0.22 18.06
N ALA A 60 18.35 -1.07 18.53
CA ALA A 60 18.26 -1.68 19.86
C ALA A 60 18.27 -0.62 20.97
N GLY A 61 19.03 0.45 20.78
CA GLY A 61 19.15 1.60 21.67
C GLY A 61 17.83 2.36 21.83
N LEU A 62 17.11 2.60 20.73
CA LEU A 62 15.83 3.29 20.75
C LEU A 62 14.75 2.52 21.52
N GLU A 63 14.73 1.19 21.39
CA GLU A 63 13.76 0.36 22.12
C GLU A 63 14.13 0.24 23.60
N VAL A 64 15.39 -0.06 23.94
CA VAL A 64 15.80 -0.23 25.35
C VAL A 64 15.68 1.08 26.15
N HIS A 65 15.81 2.24 25.50
CA HIS A 65 15.66 3.55 26.15
C HIS A 65 14.23 3.81 26.65
N GLN A 66 13.22 3.09 26.17
CA GLN A 66 11.85 3.18 26.71
C GLN A 66 11.76 2.73 28.17
N PHE A 67 12.70 1.89 28.61
CA PHE A 67 12.80 1.41 29.99
C PHE A 67 13.62 2.34 30.90
N TRP A 68 14.18 3.44 30.37
CA TRP A 68 14.99 4.40 31.14
C TRP A 68 14.31 4.86 32.44
N PRO A 69 13.02 5.23 32.47
CA PRO A 69 12.36 5.64 33.71
C PRO A 69 12.36 4.55 34.80
N LEU A 70 12.25 3.28 34.42
CA LEU A 70 12.28 2.16 35.37
C LEU A 70 13.68 1.90 35.93
N VAL A 71 14.70 2.14 35.11
CA VAL A 71 16.11 2.06 35.54
C VAL A 71 16.44 3.19 36.52
N GLU A 72 15.98 4.42 36.25
CA GLU A 72 16.16 5.58 37.14
C GLU A 72 15.37 5.46 38.45
N ILE A 73 14.16 4.91 38.40
CA ILE A 73 13.38 4.60 39.61
C ILE A 73 14.02 3.47 40.43
N GLN A 74 14.95 2.71 39.84
CA GLN A 74 15.66 1.61 40.49
C GLN A 74 14.70 0.58 41.11
N CYS A 75 13.62 0.24 40.40
CA CYS A 75 12.66 -0.75 40.88
C CYS A 75 13.29 -2.13 41.11
N SER A 76 14.40 -2.45 40.43
CA SER A 76 15.24 -3.61 40.71
C SER A 76 16.70 -3.32 40.32
N ALA A 77 17.65 -3.78 41.13
CA ALA A 77 19.08 -3.66 40.85
C ALA A 77 19.54 -4.46 39.62
N ASP A 78 18.78 -5.49 39.22
CA ASP A 78 19.09 -6.37 38.09
C ASP A 78 18.50 -5.86 36.76
N LEU A 79 17.59 -4.88 36.77
CA LEU A 79 16.85 -4.45 35.57
C LEU A 79 17.78 -3.99 34.45
N ARG A 80 18.74 -3.10 34.77
CA ARG A 80 19.65 -2.53 33.77
C ARG A 80 20.51 -3.62 33.11
N PHE A 81 21.06 -4.52 33.92
CA PHE A 81 21.85 -5.65 33.42
C PHE A 81 21.00 -6.61 32.58
N PHE A 82 19.79 -6.92 33.02
CA PHE A 82 18.85 -7.76 32.29
C PHE A 82 18.51 -7.20 30.91
N LEU A 83 18.05 -5.95 30.85
CA LEU A 83 17.68 -5.28 29.60
C LEU A 83 18.86 -5.28 28.62
N CYS A 84 20.03 -4.86 29.07
CA CYS A 84 21.19 -4.79 28.19
C CYS A 84 21.71 -6.16 27.76
N SER A 85 21.62 -7.19 28.61
CA SER A 85 21.92 -8.57 28.20
C SER A 85 20.97 -9.10 27.12
N MET A 86 19.78 -8.51 27.00
CA MET A 86 18.82 -8.88 25.96
C MET A 86 18.97 -8.06 24.67
N TYR A 87 19.19 -6.74 24.78
CA TYR A 87 19.28 -5.80 23.64
C TYR A 87 20.69 -5.66 23.07
N THR A 88 21.72 -5.75 23.91
CA THR A 88 23.13 -5.67 23.53
C THR A 88 23.85 -6.90 24.09
N PRO A 89 23.56 -8.12 23.62
CA PRO A 89 24.10 -9.35 24.19
C PRO A 89 25.63 -9.36 24.15
N ILE A 90 26.26 -10.03 25.11
CA ILE A 90 27.73 -10.14 25.17
C ILE A 90 28.29 -10.80 23.91
N CYS A 91 29.40 -10.26 23.41
CA CYS A 91 30.18 -10.87 22.34
C CYS A 91 31.58 -11.22 22.84
N LEU A 92 31.99 -12.47 22.62
CA LEU A 92 33.32 -12.98 22.94
C LEU A 92 33.94 -13.54 21.66
N GLU A 93 35.15 -13.13 21.32
CA GLU A 93 35.81 -13.54 20.06
C GLU A 93 35.96 -15.07 19.95
N ASP A 94 36.25 -15.73 21.09
CA ASP A 94 36.45 -17.17 21.16
C ASP A 94 35.16 -17.99 21.39
N TYR A 95 34.00 -17.33 21.55
CA TYR A 95 32.73 -18.01 21.85
C TYR A 95 31.60 -17.51 20.94
N LYS A 96 31.34 -18.26 19.87
CA LYS A 96 30.36 -17.91 18.81
C LYS A 96 28.90 -18.27 19.14
N LYS A 97 28.61 -18.90 20.29
CA LYS A 97 27.23 -19.26 20.68
C LYS A 97 26.57 -18.10 21.46
N PRO A 98 25.25 -17.86 21.32
CA PRO A 98 24.55 -16.87 22.13
C PRO A 98 24.63 -17.21 23.62
N LEU A 99 24.98 -16.21 24.44
CA LEU A 99 25.02 -16.34 25.90
C LEU A 99 23.95 -15.43 26.52
N PRO A 100 22.75 -15.96 26.84
CA PRO A 100 21.65 -15.16 27.41
C PRO A 100 21.80 -14.95 28.93
N PRO A 101 21.04 -14.01 29.54
CA PRO A 101 20.95 -13.92 30.99
C PRO A 101 20.24 -15.15 31.58
N CYS A 102 20.62 -15.57 32.78
CA CYS A 102 19.95 -16.65 33.49
C CYS A 102 18.53 -16.24 33.90
N ARG A 103 17.62 -17.22 34.00
CA ARG A 103 16.23 -17.03 34.44
C ARG A 103 16.12 -16.27 35.77
N SER A 104 17.01 -16.56 36.71
CA SER A 104 17.10 -15.90 38.02
C SER A 104 17.19 -14.37 37.90
N VAL A 105 18.02 -13.86 36.98
CA VAL A 105 18.21 -12.43 36.73
C VAL A 105 16.91 -11.77 36.27
N CYS A 106 16.21 -12.41 35.31
CA CYS A 106 14.92 -11.93 34.83
C CYS A 106 13.87 -11.90 35.95
N GLU A 107 13.80 -12.95 36.77
CA GLU A 107 12.84 -13.03 37.86
C GLU A 107 13.06 -11.93 38.90
N ARG A 108 14.32 -11.63 39.26
CA ARG A 108 14.66 -10.51 40.16
C ARG A 108 14.32 -9.14 39.55
N ALA A 109 14.57 -8.95 38.25
CA ALA A 109 14.18 -7.73 37.55
C ALA A 109 12.64 -7.55 37.50
N ARG A 110 11.92 -8.62 37.14
CA ARG A 110 10.46 -8.67 37.05
C ARG A 110 9.80 -8.46 38.42
N ALA A 111 10.32 -9.06 39.49
CA ALA A 111 9.75 -8.96 40.82
C ALA A 111 9.64 -7.51 41.32
N GLY A 112 10.69 -6.71 41.09
CA GLY A 112 10.70 -5.30 41.48
C GLY A 112 9.91 -4.38 40.54
N CYS A 113 10.00 -4.62 39.23
CA CYS A 113 9.52 -3.67 38.23
C CYS A 113 8.13 -3.97 37.66
N ALA A 114 7.71 -5.23 37.60
CA ALA A 114 6.39 -5.60 37.07
C ALA A 114 5.20 -5.04 37.88
N PRO A 115 5.25 -4.90 39.23
CA PRO A 115 4.19 -4.20 39.97
C PRO A 115 4.02 -2.75 39.56
N LEU A 116 5.14 -2.03 39.37
CA LEU A 116 5.15 -0.63 38.95
C LEU A 116 4.62 -0.48 37.51
N MET A 117 5.06 -1.34 36.59
CA MET A 117 4.54 -1.35 35.21
C MET A 117 3.02 -1.58 35.19
N ARG A 118 2.52 -2.55 35.98
CA ARG A 118 1.09 -2.84 36.07
C ARG A 118 0.27 -1.67 36.63
N GLN A 119 0.83 -0.90 37.57
CA GLN A 119 0.17 0.28 38.12
C GLN A 119 -0.13 1.34 37.03
N TYR A 120 0.74 1.44 36.02
CA TYR A 120 0.57 2.35 34.89
C TYR A 120 -0.03 1.68 33.65
N GLY A 121 -0.57 0.46 33.78
CA GLY A 121 -1.27 -0.23 32.70
C GLY A 121 -0.39 -0.98 31.71
N PHE A 122 0.90 -1.16 32.00
CA PHE A 122 1.85 -1.89 31.16
C PHE A 122 2.12 -3.30 31.74
N PRO A 123 1.87 -4.39 30.99
CA PRO A 123 2.27 -5.73 31.40
C PRO A 123 3.79 -5.92 31.23
N TRP A 124 4.35 -6.94 31.88
CA TRP A 124 5.73 -7.35 31.61
C TRP A 124 5.83 -7.91 30.17
N PRO A 125 6.81 -7.49 29.34
CA PRO A 125 6.81 -7.82 27.91
C PRO A 125 6.89 -9.34 27.63
N ASP A 126 6.10 -9.82 26.67
CA ASP A 126 6.04 -11.26 26.31
C ASP A 126 7.38 -11.82 25.83
N ARG A 127 8.14 -11.01 25.09
CA ARG A 127 9.48 -11.36 24.59
C ARG A 127 10.55 -11.39 25.69
N MET A 128 10.22 -10.93 26.91
CA MET A 128 11.08 -10.94 28.10
C MET A 128 10.53 -11.83 29.22
N ARG A 129 9.64 -12.77 28.89
CA ARG A 129 9.14 -13.74 29.87
C ARG A 129 10.26 -14.63 30.38
N CYS A 130 10.42 -14.66 31.71
CA CYS A 130 11.55 -15.36 32.34
C CYS A 130 11.53 -16.88 32.09
N GLU A 131 10.36 -17.45 31.78
CA GLU A 131 10.22 -18.86 31.45
C GLU A 131 10.97 -19.25 30.15
N LEU A 132 11.26 -18.28 29.27
CA LEU A 132 12.00 -18.46 28.02
C LEU A 132 13.52 -18.57 28.24
N LEU A 133 14.02 -18.23 29.43
CA LEU A 133 15.45 -18.17 29.73
C LEU A 133 15.96 -19.45 30.40
N PRO A 134 17.23 -19.83 30.17
CA PRO A 134 17.85 -21.00 30.77
C PRO A 134 18.04 -20.85 32.29
N VAL A 135 18.02 -21.99 32.98
CA VAL A 135 18.32 -22.09 34.42
C VAL A 135 19.82 -22.33 34.60
N GLN A 136 20.41 -21.71 35.62
CA GLN A 136 21.82 -21.88 35.94
C GLN A 136 22.15 -23.34 36.31
N GLY A 137 23.28 -23.86 35.82
CA GLY A 137 23.72 -25.24 36.11
C GLY A 137 23.20 -26.31 35.16
N ASN A 138 22.50 -25.94 34.07
CA ASN A 138 22.15 -26.88 33.01
C ASN A 138 23.42 -27.24 32.18
N PRO A 139 23.77 -28.54 32.02
CA PRO A 139 24.97 -28.95 31.28
C PRO A 139 24.99 -28.56 29.79
N ASP A 140 23.82 -28.35 29.17
CA ASP A 140 23.73 -28.10 27.72
C ASP A 140 23.71 -26.61 27.33
N THR A 141 23.42 -25.70 28.27
CA THR A 141 23.19 -24.27 27.98
C THR A 141 23.79 -23.37 29.06
N LEU A 142 24.81 -22.60 28.69
CA LEU A 142 25.42 -21.58 29.55
C LEU A 142 24.55 -20.31 29.59
N CYS A 143 24.53 -19.63 30.74
CA CYS A 143 23.84 -18.35 30.92
C CYS A 143 24.61 -17.44 31.89
N MET A 144 24.38 -16.13 31.79
CA MET A 144 25.03 -15.12 32.64
C MET A 144 24.17 -14.75 33.86
N ASP A 145 24.76 -14.81 35.04
CA ASP A 145 24.23 -14.16 36.25
C ASP A 145 25.33 -13.26 36.83
N TYR A 146 24.98 -12.03 37.17
CA TYR A 146 25.90 -11.10 37.82
C TYR A 146 25.78 -11.31 39.33
N ASN A 147 26.75 -12.01 39.92
CA ASN A 147 26.67 -12.48 41.30
C ASN A 147 26.74 -11.30 42.29
N ARG A 148 25.57 -10.73 42.63
CA ARG A 148 25.41 -9.79 43.75
C ARG A 148 24.85 -10.57 44.92
N THR A 149 25.73 -10.98 45.83
CA THR A 149 25.36 -11.74 47.03
C THR A 149 24.46 -11.00 48.03
N ASP A 150 24.11 -9.71 47.86
CA ASP A 150 23.51 -8.92 48.97
C ASP A 150 22.37 -7.92 48.61
N ALA A 151 21.49 -8.15 47.63
CA ALA A 151 20.42 -7.17 47.34
C ALA A 151 19.03 -7.78 47.12
N THR A 152 18.31 -8.12 48.19
CA THR A 152 16.85 -8.32 48.13
C THR A 152 16.16 -6.96 48.05
N THR A 153 15.79 -6.52 46.85
CA THR A 153 15.09 -5.23 46.66
C THR A 153 13.61 -5.42 46.96
N ALA A 154 13.14 -4.93 48.12
CA ALA A 154 11.72 -4.77 48.40
C ALA A 154 11.18 -3.51 47.70
N ALA A 155 9.94 -3.56 47.22
CA ALA A 155 9.31 -2.45 46.50
C ALA A 155 9.12 -1.18 47.38
N PRO A 156 9.29 0.05 46.85
CA PRO A 156 9.08 1.28 47.61
C PRO A 156 7.59 1.53 47.92
N VAL A 157 7.28 1.97 49.14
CA VAL A 157 5.93 2.37 49.58
C VAL A 157 5.68 3.84 49.21
N LEU A 158 4.68 4.13 48.38
CA LEU A 158 4.35 5.51 47.96
C LEU A 158 3.37 6.21 48.94
N PRO A 159 3.56 7.49 49.31
CA PRO A 159 2.64 8.23 50.18
C PRO A 159 1.38 8.72 49.45
N LYS A 160 0.26 8.85 50.18
CA LYS A 160 -1.07 9.24 49.67
C LYS A 160 -1.30 10.76 49.79
N PRO A 161 -1.85 11.47 48.79
CA PRO A 161 -2.09 12.92 48.91
C PRO A 161 -3.36 13.25 49.71
N THR A 162 -3.24 14.28 50.56
CA THR A 162 -4.30 14.90 51.38
C THR A 162 -5.25 15.78 50.56
N SER A 163 -6.56 15.68 50.81
CA SER A 163 -7.61 16.52 50.21
C SER A 163 -7.99 17.71 51.09
N TYR A 164 -8.09 18.92 50.50
CA TYR A 164 -8.68 20.13 51.09
C TYR A 164 -10.23 20.08 51.10
N PRO A 165 -10.93 20.93 51.90
CA PRO A 165 -12.25 20.63 52.46
C PRO A 165 -13.42 21.35 51.79
N GLY A 166 -14.59 20.72 51.83
CA GLY A 166 -15.90 21.30 51.49
C GLY A 166 -16.89 21.21 52.66
N ARG A 167 -17.44 22.37 53.04
CA ARG A 167 -18.47 22.67 54.07
C ARG A 167 -19.75 21.83 53.94
N ALA A 168 -20.31 21.29 55.04
CA ALA A 168 -21.42 21.81 55.91
C ALA A 168 -22.73 22.06 55.14
N HIS A 169 -23.95 21.66 55.52
CA HIS A 169 -24.67 21.17 56.72
C HIS A 169 -25.77 20.21 56.18
N GLY A 170 -26.45 19.31 56.90
CA GLY A 170 -26.59 18.96 58.31
C GLY A 170 -27.85 18.09 58.45
N SER A 171 -27.85 17.14 59.42
CA SER A 171 -29.01 16.66 60.22
C SER A 171 -28.79 15.21 60.69
N GLY A 172 -29.00 14.97 61.99
CA GLY A 172 -29.72 13.77 62.43
C GLY A 172 -28.93 12.51 62.85
N ARG A 173 -28.32 12.59 64.04
CA ARG A 173 -28.10 11.56 65.09
C ARG A 173 -28.28 10.04 64.85
N VAL A 174 -27.19 9.30 65.14
CA VAL A 174 -27.00 8.13 66.07
C VAL A 174 -27.79 6.82 65.77
N ALA A 175 -27.23 5.60 65.77
CA ALA A 175 -25.87 5.02 65.77
C ALA A 175 -26.00 3.49 65.55
N SER A 176 -24.84 2.83 65.43
CA SER A 176 -24.54 1.39 65.57
C SER A 176 -24.75 0.43 64.39
N GLY A 177 -23.65 -0.25 64.01
CA GLY A 177 -23.66 -1.50 63.24
C GLY A 177 -22.96 -1.46 61.88
N GLY A 178 -21.66 -1.14 61.86
CA GLY A 178 -20.87 -1.07 60.62
C GLY A 178 -20.46 -2.46 60.09
N HIS A 179 -21.12 -2.91 59.02
CA HIS A 179 -20.51 -3.81 58.05
C HIS A 179 -19.75 -2.99 57.00
N PRO A 180 -18.47 -3.25 56.71
CA PRO A 180 -17.79 -2.55 55.64
C PRO A 180 -18.42 -2.98 54.30
N LYS A 181 -19.13 -2.03 53.67
CA LYS A 181 -19.53 -2.13 52.27
C LYS A 181 -18.29 -2.46 51.45
N ARG A 182 -18.31 -3.66 50.87
CA ARG A 182 -17.44 -4.14 49.80
C ARG A 182 -17.12 -2.97 48.86
N LYS A 183 -15.83 -2.68 48.66
CA LYS A 183 -15.38 -1.86 47.52
C LYS A 183 -16.07 -2.40 46.26
N PRO A 184 -16.56 -1.57 45.32
CA PRO A 184 -17.05 -2.11 44.07
C PRO A 184 -15.91 -2.93 43.46
N ALA A 185 -16.23 -4.18 43.13
CA ALA A 185 -15.42 -5.00 42.25
C ALA A 185 -15.08 -4.19 40.97
N PRO A 186 -14.01 -4.54 40.22
CA PRO A 186 -13.84 -4.00 38.87
C PRO A 186 -15.19 -4.08 38.17
N GLN A 187 -15.73 -2.93 37.75
CA GLN A 187 -17.06 -2.89 37.16
C GLN A 187 -17.11 -3.95 36.07
N PRO A 188 -18.09 -4.88 36.12
CA PRO A 188 -18.42 -5.68 34.95
C PRO A 188 -18.63 -4.67 33.84
N CYS A 189 -17.95 -4.88 32.71
CA CYS A 189 -18.16 -4.16 31.46
C CYS A 189 -19.60 -3.66 31.38
N GLU A 190 -19.80 -2.33 31.44
CA GLU A 190 -21.09 -1.76 31.07
C GLU A 190 -21.43 -2.35 29.70
N ALA A 191 -22.63 -2.91 29.56
CA ALA A 191 -23.08 -3.63 28.37
C ALA A 191 -23.31 -2.69 27.16
N GLY A 192 -22.37 -1.79 26.88
CA GLY A 192 -22.46 -0.73 25.89
C GLY A 192 -21.14 -0.50 25.16
N CYS A 193 -21.25 -0.32 23.84
CA CYS A 193 -20.13 0.11 23.01
C CYS A 193 -19.78 1.57 23.30
N GLN A 194 -18.49 1.89 23.37
CA GLN A 194 -18.01 3.26 23.59
C GLN A 194 -16.91 3.59 22.57
N CYS A 195 -16.79 4.87 22.20
CA CYS A 195 -15.76 5.29 21.26
C CYS A 195 -14.43 5.35 22.00
N ARG A 196 -13.58 4.35 21.80
CA ARG A 196 -12.31 4.18 22.51
C ARG A 196 -11.16 4.72 21.68
N ALA A 197 -10.18 5.33 22.34
CA ALA A 197 -8.94 5.71 21.68
C ALA A 197 -8.28 4.46 21.05
N PRO A 198 -7.70 4.56 19.84
CA PRO A 198 -7.41 5.78 19.07
C PRO A 198 -8.55 6.29 18.16
N MET A 199 -9.77 5.74 18.24
CA MET A 199 -10.92 6.33 17.56
C MET A 199 -11.27 7.70 18.13
N VAL A 200 -11.88 8.54 17.31
CA VAL A 200 -12.04 9.96 17.59
C VAL A 200 -13.50 10.25 17.93
N ARG A 201 -13.77 10.70 19.16
CA ARG A 201 -15.14 11.00 19.61
C ARG A 201 -15.57 12.39 19.16
N VAL A 202 -16.69 12.46 18.45
CA VAL A 202 -17.32 13.71 18.00
C VAL A 202 -18.36 14.14 19.03
N SER A 203 -17.97 14.93 20.04
CA SER A 203 -18.89 15.33 21.12
C SER A 203 -19.61 16.65 20.91
N SER A 204 -19.12 17.50 20.01
CA SER A 204 -19.67 18.84 19.78
C SER A 204 -20.83 18.79 18.79
N GLU A 205 -22.00 19.31 19.18
CA GLU A 205 -23.15 19.47 18.28
C GLU A 205 -22.88 20.42 17.11
N ARG A 206 -21.88 21.30 17.25
CA ARG A 206 -21.44 22.22 16.19
C ARG A 206 -20.64 21.50 15.10
N HIS A 207 -20.20 20.27 15.35
CA HIS A 207 -19.38 19.53 14.40
C HIS A 207 -20.25 18.95 13.26
N PRO A 208 -19.89 19.11 11.98
CA PRO A 208 -20.70 18.65 10.84
C PRO A 208 -21.04 17.15 10.87
N LEU A 209 -20.19 16.36 11.52
CA LEU A 209 -20.34 14.90 11.66
C LEU A 209 -21.19 14.45 12.85
N TYR A 210 -21.62 15.37 13.72
CA TYR A 210 -22.45 15.03 14.87
C TYR A 210 -23.77 14.39 14.41
N ASN A 211 -24.10 13.25 15.01
CA ASN A 211 -25.19 12.33 14.66
C ASN A 211 -25.17 11.76 13.22
N ARG A 212 -24.08 11.96 12.47
CA ARG A 212 -23.94 11.46 11.07
C ARG A 212 -22.91 10.34 10.92
N VAL A 213 -21.96 10.22 11.85
CA VAL A 213 -20.94 9.15 11.82
C VAL A 213 -21.20 8.07 12.85
N LYS A 214 -20.90 6.83 12.46
CA LYS A 214 -21.03 5.64 13.30
C LYS A 214 -19.95 4.62 12.92
N THR A 215 -19.08 4.31 13.87
CA THR A 215 -18.00 3.32 13.69
C THR A 215 -18.13 2.25 14.78
N GLY A 216 -18.08 0.97 14.42
CA GLY A 216 -18.13 -0.11 15.42
C GLY A 216 -19.35 -0.07 16.34
N ARG A 217 -20.54 0.14 15.76
CA ARG A 217 -21.84 0.30 16.46
C ARG A 217 -21.95 1.50 17.40
N THR A 218 -20.92 2.33 17.49
CA THR A 218 -20.90 3.51 18.36
C THR A 218 -21.22 4.78 17.55
N PRO A 219 -22.31 5.50 17.85
CA PRO A 219 -22.60 6.78 17.19
C PRO A 219 -21.57 7.84 17.60
N ASN A 220 -21.38 8.86 16.77
CA ASN A 220 -20.47 9.97 17.06
C ASN A 220 -19.02 9.54 17.31
N CYS A 221 -18.62 8.47 16.62
CA CYS A 221 -17.28 7.93 16.64
C CYS A 221 -16.75 7.93 15.21
N ALA A 222 -15.64 8.65 15.00
CA ALA A 222 -15.00 8.83 13.71
C ALA A 222 -13.66 8.09 13.65
N MET A 223 -13.27 7.70 12.44
CA MET A 223 -11.99 7.08 12.17
C MET A 223 -10.88 8.15 12.16
N PRO A 224 -9.75 7.93 12.85
CA PRO A 224 -8.63 8.87 12.84
C PRO A 224 -8.01 9.00 11.44
N CYS A 225 -7.22 10.05 11.24
CA CYS A 225 -6.53 10.34 9.97
C CYS A 225 -5.68 9.16 9.47
N HIS A 226 -5.01 8.45 10.39
CA HIS A 226 -4.24 7.25 10.10
C HIS A 226 -4.92 6.02 10.68
N ASN A 227 -4.91 4.93 9.91
CA ASN A 227 -5.61 3.70 10.29
C ASN A 227 -5.17 3.19 11.68
N PRO A 228 -6.11 2.99 12.62
CA PRO A 228 -5.79 2.67 14.01
C PRO A 228 -5.29 1.25 14.23
N PHE A 229 -5.48 0.35 13.26
CA PHE A 229 -5.13 -1.07 13.36
C PHE A 229 -3.69 -1.37 12.94
N PHE A 230 -3.03 -0.44 12.26
CA PHE A 230 -1.68 -0.62 11.73
C PHE A 230 -0.65 0.23 12.47
N THR A 231 0.52 -0.36 12.71
CA THR A 231 1.65 0.27 13.41
C THR A 231 2.27 1.40 12.57
N PRO A 232 3.06 2.31 13.18
CA PRO A 232 3.79 3.33 12.44
C PRO A 232 4.69 2.76 11.32
N ASP A 233 5.35 1.62 11.58
CA ASP A 233 6.22 0.96 10.60
C ASP A 233 5.42 0.38 9.42
N GLU A 234 4.27 -0.25 9.70
CA GLU A 234 3.36 -0.73 8.65
C GLU A 234 2.83 0.43 7.79
N ARG A 235 2.57 1.60 8.38
CA ARG A 235 2.17 2.80 7.64
C ARG A 235 3.32 3.34 6.78
N ALA A 236 4.54 3.37 7.31
CA ALA A 236 5.73 3.78 6.56
C ALA A 236 6.00 2.83 5.37
N PHE A 237 5.92 1.52 5.60
CA PHE A 237 6.04 0.53 4.54
C PHE A 237 4.92 0.65 3.51
N THR A 238 3.67 0.90 3.95
CA THR A 238 2.55 1.17 3.03
C THR A 238 2.83 2.34 2.10
N ALA A 239 3.34 3.45 2.64
CA ALA A 239 3.68 4.63 1.86
C ALA A 239 4.79 4.34 0.85
N PHE A 240 5.85 3.64 1.27
CA PHE A 240 6.92 3.18 0.37
C PHE A 240 6.38 2.24 -0.72
N TRP A 241 5.56 1.26 -0.35
CA TRP A 241 5.01 0.24 -1.24
C TRP A 241 4.16 0.86 -2.35
N ILE A 242 3.17 1.69 -1.97
CA ILE A 242 2.33 2.42 -2.92
C ILE A 242 3.19 3.37 -3.77
N GLY A 243 4.20 4.00 -3.17
CA GLY A 243 5.11 4.90 -3.87
C GLY A 243 5.92 4.22 -4.96
N LEU A 244 6.57 3.11 -4.64
CA LEU A 244 7.36 2.33 -5.58
C LEU A 244 6.51 1.86 -6.77
N TRP A 245 5.36 1.24 -6.49
CA TRP A 245 4.52 0.67 -7.55
C TRP A 245 3.83 1.74 -8.40
N SER A 246 3.48 2.89 -7.82
CA SER A 246 2.88 3.99 -8.59
C SER A 246 3.87 4.62 -9.56
N VAL A 247 5.13 4.82 -9.15
CA VAL A 247 6.19 5.32 -10.03
C VAL A 247 6.49 4.33 -11.17
N LEU A 248 6.63 3.04 -10.85
CA LEU A 248 6.84 2.01 -11.88
C LEU A 248 5.67 1.92 -12.86
N CYS A 249 4.44 1.99 -12.35
CA CYS A 249 3.23 2.04 -13.18
C CYS A 249 3.21 3.27 -14.08
N PHE A 250 3.53 4.46 -13.54
CA PHE A 250 3.61 5.70 -14.32
C PHE A 250 4.62 5.61 -15.45
N VAL A 251 5.87 5.20 -15.16
CA VAL A 251 6.93 5.10 -16.17
C VAL A 251 6.55 4.10 -17.28
N SER A 252 6.03 2.94 -16.89
CA SER A 252 5.57 1.91 -17.82
C SER A 252 4.44 2.41 -18.74
N THR A 253 3.39 2.96 -18.15
CA THR A 253 2.21 3.44 -18.89
C THR A 253 2.50 4.67 -19.73
N PHE A 254 3.32 5.60 -19.23
CA PHE A 254 3.79 6.75 -20.00
C PHE A 254 4.57 6.32 -21.24
N ALA A 255 5.49 5.36 -21.11
CA ALA A 255 6.24 4.83 -22.26
C ALA A 255 5.32 4.20 -23.32
N THR A 256 4.27 3.48 -22.88
CA THR A 256 3.24 2.92 -23.77
C THR A 256 2.46 4.00 -24.51
N VAL A 257 1.93 4.99 -23.78
CA VAL A 257 1.16 6.10 -24.37
C VAL A 257 2.04 6.92 -25.31
N ALA A 258 3.26 7.26 -24.90
CA ALA A 258 4.22 7.97 -25.74
C ALA A 258 4.54 7.20 -27.03
N THR A 259 4.75 5.89 -26.95
CA THR A 259 4.98 5.05 -28.13
C THR A 259 3.79 5.10 -29.10
N PHE A 260 2.56 5.08 -28.59
CA PHE A 260 1.37 5.24 -29.41
C PHE A 260 1.29 6.62 -30.06
N LEU A 261 1.60 7.69 -29.34
CA LEU A 261 1.60 9.06 -29.89
C LEU A 261 2.65 9.24 -31.00
N ILE A 262 3.77 8.52 -30.93
CA ILE A 262 4.82 8.53 -31.96
C ILE A 262 4.37 7.80 -33.24
N ASP A 263 3.68 6.68 -33.08
CA ASP A 263 3.24 5.82 -34.19
C ASP A 263 1.82 5.29 -33.94
N MET A 264 0.83 6.13 -34.27
CA MET A 264 -0.58 5.79 -34.05
C MET A 264 -1.10 4.72 -35.03
N GLU A 265 -0.57 4.68 -36.26
CA GLU A 265 -1.04 3.78 -37.32
C GLU A 265 -0.72 2.31 -37.02
N ARG A 266 0.31 2.07 -36.21
CA ARG A 266 0.73 0.75 -35.75
C ARG A 266 -0.32 0.04 -34.88
N PHE A 267 -1.11 0.77 -34.11
CA PHE A 267 -2.02 0.19 -33.11
C PHE A 267 -3.47 0.24 -33.58
N LYS A 268 -3.83 -0.73 -34.43
CA LYS A 268 -5.22 -0.92 -34.90
C LYS A 268 -6.02 -1.76 -33.90
N TYR A 269 -7.35 -1.74 -34.01
CA TYR A 269 -8.18 -2.74 -33.32
C TYR A 269 -7.76 -4.14 -33.79
N PRO A 270 -7.78 -5.16 -32.93
CA PRO A 270 -8.29 -5.20 -31.55
C PRO A 270 -7.28 -4.80 -30.45
N GLU A 271 -6.05 -4.39 -30.79
CA GLU A 271 -5.01 -4.06 -29.79
C GLU A 271 -5.18 -2.66 -29.16
N ARG A 272 -5.84 -1.75 -29.87
CA ARG A 272 -6.00 -0.34 -29.48
C ARG A 272 -6.55 -0.10 -28.06
N PRO A 273 -7.50 -0.89 -27.51
CA PRO A 273 -7.94 -0.75 -26.12
C PRO A 273 -6.83 -0.82 -25.06
N ILE A 274 -5.74 -1.56 -25.31
CA ILE A 274 -4.58 -1.66 -24.39
C ILE A 274 -3.94 -0.28 -24.15
N ILE A 275 -3.94 0.58 -25.17
CA ILE A 275 -3.39 1.93 -25.07
C ILE A 275 -4.26 2.83 -24.19
N PHE A 276 -5.59 2.79 -24.38
CA PHE A 276 -6.52 3.58 -23.56
C PHE A 276 -6.55 3.11 -22.11
N LEU A 277 -6.44 1.79 -21.90
CA LEU A 277 -6.25 1.24 -20.58
C LEU A 277 -4.96 1.76 -19.94
N SER A 278 -3.85 1.78 -20.69
CA SER A 278 -2.57 2.30 -20.19
C SER A 278 -2.67 3.79 -19.85
N ALA A 279 -3.37 4.58 -20.66
CA ALA A 279 -3.63 5.98 -20.36
C ALA A 279 -4.45 6.14 -19.07
N CYS A 280 -5.45 5.29 -18.81
CA CYS A 280 -6.18 5.31 -17.55
C CYS A 280 -5.25 5.03 -16.36
N TYR A 281 -4.40 3.99 -16.44
CA TYR A 281 -3.47 3.67 -15.35
C TYR A 281 -2.36 4.72 -15.17
N MET A 282 -1.99 5.45 -16.22
CA MET A 282 -1.13 6.63 -16.10
C MET A 282 -1.78 7.66 -15.16
N PHE A 283 -3.05 8.01 -15.35
CA PHE A 283 -3.75 8.93 -14.44
C PHE A 283 -4.01 8.37 -13.05
N VAL A 284 -4.34 7.07 -12.93
CA VAL A 284 -4.45 6.40 -11.61
C VAL A 284 -3.12 6.51 -10.85
N SER A 285 -2.00 6.25 -11.51
CA SER A 285 -0.68 6.38 -10.90
C SER A 285 -0.35 7.83 -10.49
N VAL A 286 -0.75 8.82 -11.29
CA VAL A 286 -0.64 10.24 -10.93
C VAL A 286 -1.44 10.54 -9.66
N GLY A 287 -2.64 9.96 -9.47
CA GLY A 287 -3.41 10.11 -8.24
C GLY A 287 -2.64 9.67 -6.98
N TYR A 288 -1.97 8.52 -7.04
CA TYR A 288 -1.10 8.04 -5.96
C TYR A 288 0.16 8.91 -5.79
N ILE A 289 0.78 9.38 -6.88
CA ILE A 289 1.95 10.26 -6.83
C ILE A 289 1.60 11.63 -6.21
N VAL A 290 0.43 12.18 -6.53
CA VAL A 290 -0.08 13.42 -5.93
C VAL A 290 -0.16 13.27 -4.42
N ARG A 291 -0.64 12.11 -3.92
CA ARG A 291 -0.57 11.80 -2.50
C ARG A 291 0.88 11.87 -2.00
N LEU A 292 1.82 11.16 -2.62
CA LEU A 292 3.20 11.09 -2.14
C LEU A 292 3.83 12.49 -1.99
N ILE A 293 3.56 13.39 -2.94
CA ILE A 293 4.11 14.75 -2.96
C ILE A 293 3.39 15.66 -1.96
N ALA A 294 2.06 15.61 -1.91
CA ALA A 294 1.27 16.52 -1.08
C ALA A 294 1.20 16.10 0.40
N GLY A 295 1.39 14.82 0.69
CA GLY A 295 1.30 14.24 2.03
C GLY A 295 -0.06 13.61 2.34
N HIS A 296 -0.08 12.73 3.35
CA HIS A 296 -1.27 11.99 3.79
C HIS A 296 -2.38 12.92 4.27
N GLU A 297 -2.01 13.77 5.22
CA GLU A 297 -2.94 14.62 5.99
C GLU A 297 -3.66 15.60 5.07
N ARG A 298 -2.94 16.23 4.15
CA ARG A 298 -3.49 17.23 3.22
C ARG A 298 -4.48 16.66 2.20
N VAL A 299 -4.36 15.37 1.89
CA VAL A 299 -5.22 14.70 0.90
C VAL A 299 -6.43 14.07 1.56
N ALA A 300 -6.23 13.25 2.59
CA ALA A 300 -7.26 12.36 3.12
C ALA A 300 -7.83 12.78 4.48
N CYS A 301 -7.29 13.81 5.13
CA CYS A 301 -7.67 14.18 6.49
C CYS A 301 -8.23 15.59 6.57
N SER A 302 -9.07 15.81 7.57
CA SER A 302 -9.61 17.12 7.92
C SER A 302 -9.39 17.38 9.41
N ARG A 303 -9.10 18.63 9.74
CA ARG A 303 -8.98 19.10 11.12
C ARG A 303 -10.03 20.15 11.36
N GLU A 304 -10.99 19.83 12.21
CA GLU A 304 -12.15 20.66 12.51
C GLU A 304 -12.33 20.75 14.04
N HIS A 305 -12.41 21.96 14.59
CA HIS A 305 -12.60 22.19 16.04
C HIS A 305 -11.65 21.37 16.96
N ASP A 306 -10.34 21.32 16.61
CA ASP A 306 -9.29 20.54 17.29
C ASP A 306 -9.45 19.01 17.28
N VAL A 307 -10.33 18.51 16.42
CA VAL A 307 -10.52 17.08 16.16
C VAL A 307 -9.97 16.76 14.77
N GLU A 308 -8.97 15.88 14.70
CA GLU A 308 -8.41 15.40 13.44
C GLU A 308 -8.97 14.01 13.10
N HIS A 309 -9.59 13.89 11.94
CA HIS A 309 -10.19 12.64 11.47
C HIS A 309 -10.03 12.51 9.96
N VAL A 310 -10.29 11.31 9.43
CA VAL A 310 -10.33 11.09 7.99
C VAL A 310 -11.50 11.87 7.36
N HIS A 311 -11.40 12.19 6.08
CA HIS A 311 -12.43 12.93 5.38
C HIS A 311 -13.70 12.07 5.16
N TYR A 312 -14.90 12.61 5.42
CA TYR A 312 -16.17 11.87 5.31
C TYR A 312 -17.11 12.38 4.22
N GLU A 313 -16.97 13.64 3.79
CA GLU A 313 -17.87 14.29 2.83
C GLU A 313 -17.09 15.17 1.85
N THR A 314 -17.58 15.35 0.64
CA THR A 314 -16.88 16.09 -0.44
C THR A 314 -16.72 17.60 -0.17
N THR A 315 -17.19 18.13 0.96
CA THR A 315 -17.13 19.56 1.33
C THR A 315 -15.73 20.06 1.71
N GLY A 316 -14.68 19.29 1.48
CA GLY A 316 -13.31 19.59 1.91
C GLY A 316 -12.36 20.08 0.81
N PRO A 317 -11.04 19.87 0.97
CA PRO A 317 -10.02 20.41 0.08
C PRO A 317 -10.19 19.93 -1.36
N ALA A 318 -10.02 20.83 -2.32
CA ALA A 318 -10.04 20.51 -3.75
C ALA A 318 -9.09 19.33 -4.10
N LEU A 319 -8.02 19.16 -3.33
CA LEU A 319 -7.03 18.09 -3.50
C LEU A 319 -7.64 16.69 -3.31
N CYS A 320 -8.52 16.50 -2.33
CA CYS A 320 -9.21 15.22 -2.10
C CYS A 320 -10.06 14.84 -3.31
N THR A 321 -10.85 15.79 -3.82
CA THR A 321 -11.67 15.58 -5.03
C THR A 321 -10.83 15.30 -6.26
N VAL A 322 -9.69 15.98 -6.45
CA VAL A 322 -8.76 15.72 -7.57
C VAL A 322 -8.20 14.30 -7.50
N VAL A 323 -7.74 13.85 -6.32
CA VAL A 323 -7.23 12.49 -6.14
C VAL A 323 -8.33 11.45 -6.37
N PHE A 324 -9.54 11.71 -5.87
CA PHE A 324 -10.71 10.87 -6.15
C PHE A 324 -10.96 10.74 -7.66
N LEU A 325 -10.99 11.84 -8.41
CA LEU A 325 -11.20 11.80 -9.85
C LEU A 325 -10.07 11.05 -10.57
N LEU A 326 -8.80 11.28 -10.21
CA LEU A 326 -7.66 10.59 -10.80
C LEU A 326 -7.71 9.07 -10.60
N ILE A 327 -8.15 8.61 -9.43
CA ILE A 327 -8.15 7.18 -9.09
C ILE A 327 -9.46 6.50 -9.48
N TYR A 328 -10.61 7.06 -9.08
CA TYR A 328 -11.92 6.44 -9.28
C TYR A 328 -12.40 6.50 -10.74
N PHE A 329 -12.40 7.68 -11.36
CA PHE A 329 -12.91 7.83 -12.73
C PHE A 329 -12.09 6.99 -13.71
N PHE A 330 -10.75 7.14 -13.67
CA PHE A 330 -9.87 6.39 -14.57
C PHE A 330 -9.79 4.91 -14.20
N GLY A 331 -9.90 4.55 -12.91
CA GLY A 331 -10.03 3.16 -12.48
C GLY A 331 -11.26 2.49 -13.09
N MET A 332 -12.43 3.13 -13.01
CA MET A 332 -13.67 2.62 -13.60
C MET A 332 -13.61 2.59 -15.13
N ALA A 333 -13.06 3.61 -15.77
CA ALA A 333 -12.85 3.63 -17.21
C ALA A 333 -11.93 2.49 -17.67
N SER A 334 -10.86 2.19 -16.91
CA SER A 334 -9.95 1.08 -17.22
C SER A 334 -10.65 -0.28 -17.20
N SER A 335 -11.56 -0.50 -16.25
CA SER A 335 -12.34 -1.75 -16.17
C SER A 335 -13.26 -1.92 -17.38
N ILE A 336 -13.87 -0.83 -17.86
CA ILE A 336 -14.69 -0.87 -19.09
C ILE A 336 -13.81 -1.08 -20.33
N TRP A 337 -12.65 -0.45 -20.40
CA TRP A 337 -11.68 -0.69 -21.48
C TRP A 337 -11.20 -2.14 -21.51
N TRP A 338 -11.07 -2.80 -20.36
CA TRP A 338 -10.80 -4.23 -20.29
C TRP A 338 -11.98 -5.07 -20.81
N VAL A 339 -13.23 -4.72 -20.49
CA VAL A 339 -14.41 -5.39 -21.09
C VAL A 339 -14.42 -5.22 -22.61
N ILE A 340 -14.12 -4.02 -23.11
CA ILE A 340 -14.01 -3.74 -24.56
C ILE A 340 -12.86 -4.54 -25.19
N LEU A 341 -11.72 -4.68 -24.50
CA LEU A 341 -10.62 -5.53 -24.97
C LEU A 341 -11.06 -6.99 -25.09
N SER A 342 -11.75 -7.52 -24.08
CA SER A 342 -12.31 -8.88 -24.10
C SER A 342 -13.33 -9.08 -25.23
N LEU A 343 -14.23 -8.11 -25.43
CA LEU A 343 -15.21 -8.13 -26.52
C LEU A 343 -14.54 -8.09 -27.89
N THR A 344 -13.64 -7.14 -28.14
CA THR A 344 -12.98 -6.98 -29.44
C THR A 344 -12.06 -8.16 -29.75
N TRP A 345 -11.45 -8.77 -28.73
CA TRP A 345 -10.74 -10.03 -28.86
C TRP A 345 -11.68 -11.18 -29.24
N PHE A 346 -12.85 -11.32 -28.60
CA PHE A 346 -13.85 -12.32 -28.97
C PHE A 346 -14.37 -12.11 -30.40
N LEU A 347 -14.65 -10.86 -30.82
CA LEU A 347 -15.11 -10.56 -32.19
C LEU A 347 -14.05 -10.92 -33.23
N ALA A 348 -12.78 -10.60 -32.95
CA ALA A 348 -11.67 -11.00 -33.82
C ALA A 348 -11.50 -12.53 -33.84
N ALA A 349 -11.62 -13.19 -32.69
CA ALA A 349 -11.28 -14.60 -32.51
C ALA A 349 -12.37 -15.61 -32.79
N GLY A 350 -13.56 -15.38 -32.28
CA GLY A 350 -14.71 -16.25 -32.52
C GLY A 350 -15.47 -15.88 -33.77
N MET A 351 -15.72 -14.59 -33.98
CA MET A 351 -16.56 -14.11 -35.08
C MET A 351 -15.76 -13.79 -36.35
N LYS A 352 -14.41 -13.88 -36.29
CA LYS A 352 -13.48 -13.61 -37.40
C LYS A 352 -13.61 -12.19 -37.98
N TRP A 353 -13.97 -11.21 -37.15
CA TRP A 353 -14.08 -9.81 -37.61
C TRP A 353 -12.70 -9.24 -37.95
N GLY A 354 -12.64 -8.51 -39.07
CA GLY A 354 -11.45 -7.75 -39.45
C GLY A 354 -11.30 -6.46 -38.64
N ASN A 355 -10.10 -5.86 -38.68
CA ASN A 355 -9.79 -4.66 -37.91
C ASN A 355 -10.68 -3.46 -38.28
N GLU A 356 -11.05 -3.32 -39.56
CA GLU A 356 -11.93 -2.25 -40.06
C GLU A 356 -13.38 -2.40 -39.56
N ALA A 357 -13.89 -3.64 -39.55
CA ALA A 357 -15.21 -3.95 -39.04
C ALA A 357 -15.34 -3.68 -37.54
N ILE A 358 -14.28 -3.89 -36.77
CA ILE A 358 -14.26 -3.52 -35.33
C ILE A 358 -14.11 -2.00 -35.18
N ALA A 359 -13.26 -1.37 -36.00
CA ALA A 359 -12.98 0.06 -35.91
C ALA A 359 -14.21 0.93 -36.24
N SER A 360 -15.12 0.47 -37.10
CA SER A 360 -16.36 1.19 -37.41
C SER A 360 -17.26 1.40 -36.18
N TYR A 361 -17.17 0.54 -35.15
CA TYR A 361 -17.91 0.68 -33.88
C TYR A 361 -17.15 1.44 -32.79
N SER A 362 -15.96 1.99 -33.09
CA SER A 362 -15.10 2.65 -32.09
C SER A 362 -15.79 3.77 -31.32
N GLN A 363 -16.69 4.52 -31.95
CA GLN A 363 -17.47 5.58 -31.31
C GLN A 363 -18.29 5.06 -30.12
N TYR A 364 -18.93 3.90 -30.25
CA TYR A 364 -19.71 3.28 -29.17
C TYR A 364 -18.82 2.80 -28.02
N PHE A 365 -17.65 2.26 -28.34
CA PHE A 365 -16.67 1.85 -27.33
C PHE A 365 -16.21 3.04 -26.48
N HIS A 366 -15.87 4.15 -27.13
CA HIS A 366 -15.49 5.38 -26.46
C HIS A 366 -16.64 5.99 -25.65
N LEU A 367 -17.86 6.01 -26.21
CA LEU A 367 -19.03 6.50 -25.51
C LEU A 367 -19.26 5.73 -24.20
N ALA A 368 -19.26 4.39 -24.25
CA ALA A 368 -19.43 3.56 -23.06
C ALA A 368 -18.29 3.75 -22.04
N ALA A 369 -17.05 3.74 -22.49
CA ALA A 369 -15.87 3.82 -21.62
C ALA A 369 -15.72 5.16 -20.90
N TRP A 370 -16.26 6.25 -21.44
CA TRP A 370 -16.15 7.59 -20.84
C TRP A 370 -17.43 8.06 -20.17
N LEU A 371 -18.60 7.80 -20.77
CA LEU A 371 -19.87 8.26 -20.22
C LEU A 371 -20.22 7.54 -18.92
N ILE A 372 -20.07 6.21 -18.88
CA ILE A 372 -20.45 5.42 -17.70
C ILE A 372 -19.64 5.85 -16.46
N PRO A 373 -18.29 5.94 -16.51
CA PRO A 373 -17.51 6.44 -15.37
C PRO A 373 -17.79 7.91 -15.04
N SER A 374 -18.09 8.74 -16.04
CA SER A 374 -18.47 10.15 -15.82
C SER A 374 -19.75 10.24 -14.99
N MET A 375 -20.81 9.54 -15.42
CA MET A 375 -22.10 9.51 -14.71
C MET A 375 -21.94 8.97 -13.29
N LYS A 376 -21.14 7.90 -13.10
CA LYS A 376 -20.83 7.37 -11.77
C LYS A 376 -20.10 8.38 -10.90
N SER A 377 -19.08 9.06 -11.44
CA SER A 377 -18.31 10.05 -10.68
C SER A 377 -19.17 11.26 -10.30
N ILE A 378 -20.00 11.74 -11.22
CA ILE A 378 -20.98 12.82 -10.95
C ILE A 378 -21.96 12.39 -9.85
N ALA A 379 -22.49 11.16 -9.91
CA ALA A 379 -23.40 10.66 -8.88
C ALA A 379 -22.73 10.59 -7.50
N VAL A 380 -21.48 10.10 -7.42
CA VAL A 380 -20.72 10.05 -6.16
C VAL A 380 -20.49 11.45 -5.59
N LEU A 381 -20.14 12.43 -6.45
CA LEU A 381 -19.93 13.82 -6.03
C LEU A 381 -21.24 14.47 -5.58
N ALA A 382 -22.33 14.27 -6.33
CA ALA A 382 -23.65 14.82 -6.02
C ALA A 382 -24.21 14.28 -4.69
N LEU A 383 -23.94 13.01 -4.38
CA LEU A 383 -24.32 12.39 -3.11
C LEU A 383 -23.36 12.73 -1.96
N SER A 384 -22.32 13.51 -2.22
CA SER A 384 -21.27 13.84 -1.27
C SER A 384 -20.58 12.61 -0.64
N SER A 385 -20.47 11.53 -1.41
CA SER A 385 -20.02 10.20 -0.93
C SER A 385 -18.50 9.98 -1.04
N VAL A 386 -17.71 11.02 -1.30
CA VAL A 386 -16.24 10.92 -1.37
C VAL A 386 -15.66 10.95 0.04
N ASP A 387 -14.89 9.93 0.38
CA ASP A 387 -14.31 9.75 1.69
C ASP A 387 -12.81 9.36 1.63
N GLY A 388 -12.07 9.74 2.67
CA GLY A 388 -10.65 9.44 2.78
C GLY A 388 -10.40 7.97 3.15
N ASP A 389 -9.32 7.42 2.58
CA ASP A 389 -8.75 6.13 2.94
C ASP A 389 -7.64 6.37 3.98
N PRO A 390 -7.82 5.94 5.25
CA PRO A 390 -6.84 6.15 6.31
C PRO A 390 -5.59 5.26 6.17
N VAL A 391 -5.61 4.27 5.26
CA VAL A 391 -4.47 3.38 4.99
C VAL A 391 -3.58 3.98 3.90
N ALA A 392 -4.11 4.23 2.71
CA ALA A 392 -3.34 4.79 1.60
C ALA A 392 -3.18 6.32 1.64
N GLY A 393 -4.03 7.03 2.38
CA GLY A 393 -4.03 8.49 2.44
C GLY A 393 -4.56 9.15 1.18
N ILE A 394 -5.41 8.45 0.42
CA ILE A 394 -6.08 8.97 -0.78
C ILE A 394 -7.55 9.24 -0.50
N CYS A 395 -8.25 9.90 -1.42
CA CYS A 395 -9.70 9.96 -1.40
C CYS A 395 -10.30 9.00 -2.42
N TYR A 396 -11.34 8.28 -1.99
CA TYR A 396 -12.07 7.33 -2.81
C TYR A 396 -13.56 7.35 -2.41
N VAL A 397 -14.32 6.33 -2.78
CA VAL A 397 -15.72 6.17 -2.35
C VAL A 397 -15.91 4.83 -1.65
N GLY A 398 -16.58 4.84 -0.51
CA GLY A 398 -16.93 3.63 0.25
C GLY A 398 -15.85 3.16 1.21
N ASN A 399 -14.88 4.02 1.56
CA ASN A 399 -13.89 3.73 2.59
C ASN A 399 -14.52 3.66 3.98
N GLN A 400 -15.50 4.52 4.26
CA GLN A 400 -16.17 4.68 5.54
C GLN A 400 -17.63 4.18 5.49
N ASN A 401 -18.24 4.09 4.31
CA ASN A 401 -19.63 3.65 4.13
C ASN A 401 -19.73 2.39 3.25
N LEU A 402 -20.24 1.29 3.82
CA LEU A 402 -20.38 0.00 3.12
C LEU A 402 -21.41 0.00 1.99
N ASP A 403 -22.46 0.82 2.08
CA ASP A 403 -23.49 0.90 1.03
C ASP A 403 -22.94 1.61 -0.21
N ASN A 404 -22.16 2.68 0.01
CA ASN A 404 -21.41 3.34 -1.05
C ASN A 404 -20.37 2.40 -1.69
N LEU A 405 -19.66 1.61 -0.88
CA LEU A 405 -18.72 0.59 -1.38
C LEU A 405 -19.42 -0.43 -2.28
N ARG A 406 -20.56 -0.96 -1.83
CA ARG A 406 -21.37 -1.93 -2.58
C ARG A 406 -21.86 -1.37 -3.90
N GLY A 407 -22.50 -0.20 -3.86
CA GLY A 407 -23.17 0.40 -5.01
C GLY A 407 -22.19 0.97 -6.05
N PHE A 408 -21.19 1.74 -5.62
CA PHE A 408 -20.32 2.47 -6.54
C PHE A 408 -19.06 1.73 -6.95
N VAL A 409 -18.63 0.72 -6.18
CA VAL A 409 -17.38 0.01 -6.41
C VAL A 409 -17.63 -1.47 -6.71
N LEU A 410 -18.13 -2.23 -5.74
CA LEU A 410 -18.17 -3.69 -5.83
C LEU A 410 -19.13 -4.20 -6.91
N ALA A 411 -20.38 -3.71 -6.94
CA ALA A 411 -21.36 -4.16 -7.93
C ALA A 411 -20.92 -3.85 -9.38
N PRO A 412 -20.44 -2.64 -9.71
CA PRO A 412 -19.90 -2.36 -11.04
C PRO A 412 -18.68 -3.24 -11.40
N LEU A 413 -17.73 -3.42 -10.49
CA LEU A 413 -16.55 -4.26 -10.75
C LEU A 413 -16.93 -5.72 -11.01
N LEU A 414 -17.90 -6.26 -10.27
CA LEU A 414 -18.45 -7.60 -10.51
C LEU A 414 -19.13 -7.71 -11.87
N ILE A 415 -19.98 -6.73 -12.23
CA ILE A 415 -20.65 -6.70 -13.53
C ILE A 415 -19.61 -6.69 -14.66
N TYR A 416 -18.61 -5.81 -14.56
CA TYR A 416 -17.54 -5.74 -15.55
C TYR A 416 -16.78 -7.06 -15.63
N LEU A 417 -16.33 -7.60 -14.49
CA LEU A 417 -15.59 -8.86 -14.42
C LEU A 417 -16.38 -10.03 -15.04
N CYS A 418 -17.67 -10.17 -14.71
CA CYS A 418 -18.53 -11.20 -15.27
C CYS A 418 -18.71 -11.07 -16.78
N ILE A 419 -19.01 -9.86 -17.28
CA ILE A 419 -19.21 -9.62 -18.72
C ILE A 419 -17.90 -9.87 -19.49
N GLY A 420 -16.77 -9.35 -19.00
CA GLY A 420 -15.48 -9.56 -19.66
C GLY A 420 -15.03 -11.02 -19.61
N ALA A 421 -15.24 -11.71 -18.48
CA ALA A 421 -14.94 -13.14 -18.35
C ALA A 421 -15.81 -14.00 -19.28
N MET A 422 -17.08 -13.64 -19.48
CA MET A 422 -17.96 -14.31 -20.44
C MET A 422 -17.41 -14.20 -21.88
N PHE A 423 -17.01 -13.00 -22.31
CA PHE A 423 -16.39 -12.82 -23.63
C PHE A 423 -15.06 -13.56 -23.77
N LEU A 424 -14.23 -13.56 -22.71
CA LEU A 424 -13.00 -14.34 -22.68
C LEU A 424 -13.27 -15.84 -22.86
N LEU A 425 -14.20 -16.40 -22.09
CA LEU A 425 -14.55 -17.81 -22.19
C LEU A 425 -15.08 -18.15 -23.59
N ALA A 426 -15.99 -17.33 -24.13
CA ALA A 426 -16.51 -17.51 -25.48
C ALA A 426 -15.42 -17.44 -26.55
N GLY A 427 -14.43 -16.54 -26.41
CA GLY A 427 -13.32 -16.44 -27.35
C GLY A 427 -12.35 -17.60 -27.25
N PHE A 428 -12.06 -18.10 -26.05
CA PHE A 428 -11.24 -19.32 -25.88
C PHE A 428 -11.92 -20.54 -26.50
N VAL A 429 -13.21 -20.76 -26.21
CA VAL A 429 -14.00 -21.87 -26.79
C VAL A 429 -13.98 -21.79 -28.32
N SER A 430 -14.15 -20.60 -28.87
CA SER A 430 -14.15 -20.39 -30.33
C SER A 430 -12.78 -20.64 -30.96
N LEU A 431 -11.69 -20.20 -30.31
CA LEU A 431 -10.32 -20.48 -30.75
C LEU A 431 -10.00 -21.97 -30.75
N PHE A 432 -10.39 -22.70 -29.71
CA PHE A 432 -10.18 -24.15 -29.64
C PHE A 432 -10.96 -24.90 -30.73
N ARG A 433 -12.21 -24.52 -31.00
CA ARG A 433 -13.04 -25.09 -32.08
C ARG A 433 -12.43 -24.82 -33.47
N ILE A 434 -11.89 -23.63 -33.70
CA ILE A 434 -11.24 -23.29 -34.97
C ILE A 434 -9.93 -24.06 -35.12
N ARG A 435 -9.12 -24.14 -34.07
CA ARG A 435 -7.84 -24.85 -34.09
C ARG A 435 -7.99 -26.36 -34.30
N SER A 436 -9.07 -26.96 -33.77
CA SER A 436 -9.36 -28.38 -34.02
C SER A 436 -9.70 -28.66 -35.49
N VAL A 437 -10.36 -27.72 -36.18
CA VAL A 437 -10.74 -27.85 -37.59
C VAL A 437 -9.59 -27.48 -38.55
N ILE A 438 -8.82 -26.42 -38.25
CA ILE A 438 -7.72 -25.94 -39.12
C ILE A 438 -6.53 -26.91 -39.15
N LYS A 439 -6.32 -27.71 -38.10
CA LYS A 439 -5.26 -28.74 -38.08
C LYS A 439 -5.38 -29.77 -39.21
N GLN A 440 -6.54 -29.83 -39.89
CA GLN A 440 -6.79 -30.68 -41.06
C GLN A 440 -6.56 -29.97 -42.41
N GLY A 441 -6.32 -28.64 -42.46
CA GLY A 441 -6.44 -27.83 -43.68
C GLY A 441 -5.23 -26.99 -44.13
N GLY A 442 -4.07 -27.06 -43.46
CA GLY A 442 -2.78 -26.63 -44.03
C GLY A 442 -2.62 -25.18 -44.54
N THR A 443 -3.32 -24.18 -43.99
CA THR A 443 -3.21 -22.77 -44.43
C THR A 443 -2.28 -21.92 -43.53
N LYS A 444 -1.57 -20.95 -44.13
CA LYS A 444 -0.61 -20.02 -43.48
C LYS A 444 -1.30 -18.94 -42.60
N THR A 445 -2.09 -19.33 -41.60
CA THR A 445 -2.74 -18.40 -40.64
C THR A 445 -1.90 -18.11 -39.39
N ASP A 446 -0.68 -18.65 -39.30
CA ASP A 446 0.18 -18.63 -38.11
C ASP A 446 0.41 -17.24 -37.50
N LYS A 447 0.54 -16.19 -38.33
CA LYS A 447 0.78 -14.82 -37.83
C LYS A 447 -0.43 -14.25 -37.10
N LEU A 448 -1.63 -14.48 -37.65
CA LEU A 448 -2.88 -14.02 -37.06
C LEU A 448 -3.20 -14.81 -35.79
N GLU A 449 -3.01 -16.14 -35.82
CA GLU A 449 -3.18 -17.01 -34.66
C GLU A 449 -2.24 -16.63 -33.50
N LYS A 450 -0.95 -16.41 -33.78
CA LYS A 450 0.01 -15.94 -32.77
C LYS A 450 -0.40 -14.61 -32.15
N LEU A 451 -0.91 -13.67 -32.95
CA LEU A 451 -1.39 -12.38 -32.45
C LEU A 451 -2.60 -12.57 -31.52
N MET A 452 -3.56 -13.39 -31.90
CA MET A 452 -4.78 -13.62 -31.14
C MET A 452 -4.53 -14.39 -29.83
N ILE A 453 -3.63 -15.38 -29.85
CA ILE A 453 -3.16 -16.07 -28.63
C ILE A 453 -2.48 -15.06 -27.70
N ARG A 454 -1.62 -14.20 -28.23
CA ARG A 454 -0.90 -13.20 -27.44
C ARG A 454 -1.87 -12.22 -26.76
N ILE A 455 -2.87 -11.72 -27.49
CA ILE A 455 -3.90 -10.82 -26.93
C ILE A 455 -4.74 -11.57 -25.89
N GLY A 456 -5.13 -12.83 -26.16
CA GLY A 456 -5.92 -13.64 -25.22
C GLY A 456 -5.19 -13.90 -23.90
N VAL A 457 -3.90 -14.24 -23.94
CA VAL A 457 -3.05 -14.39 -22.74
C VAL A 457 -2.98 -13.08 -21.95
N PHE A 458 -2.80 -11.96 -22.65
CA PHE A 458 -2.75 -10.65 -22.01
C PHE A 458 -4.08 -10.32 -21.32
N THR A 459 -5.21 -10.52 -21.97
CA THR A 459 -6.52 -10.26 -21.37
C THR A 459 -6.80 -11.15 -20.15
N VAL A 460 -6.30 -12.40 -20.13
CA VAL A 460 -6.34 -13.29 -18.94
C VAL A 460 -5.44 -12.79 -17.81
N LEU A 461 -4.24 -12.30 -18.12
CA LEU A 461 -3.34 -11.69 -17.13
C LEU A 461 -3.98 -10.50 -16.41
N TYR A 462 -4.95 -9.83 -17.04
CA TYR A 462 -5.71 -8.72 -16.46
C TYR A 462 -6.86 -9.17 -15.57
N THR A 463 -7.50 -10.29 -15.91
CA THR A 463 -8.57 -10.89 -15.11
C THR A 463 -8.09 -11.22 -13.70
N VAL A 464 -6.83 -11.64 -13.56
CA VAL A 464 -6.25 -12.03 -12.25
C VAL A 464 -6.21 -10.85 -11.27
N PRO A 465 -5.54 -9.70 -11.55
CA PRO A 465 -5.61 -8.52 -10.69
C PRO A 465 -7.04 -8.04 -10.42
N ALA A 466 -7.91 -8.02 -11.43
CA ALA A 466 -9.30 -7.58 -11.26
C ALA A 466 -10.07 -8.47 -10.27
N ALA A 467 -9.94 -9.80 -10.40
CA ALA A 467 -10.55 -10.76 -9.48
C ALA A 467 -9.98 -10.64 -8.06
N VAL A 468 -8.66 -10.45 -7.93
CA VAL A 468 -8.02 -10.25 -6.62
C VAL A 468 -8.51 -8.97 -5.94
N ILE A 469 -8.62 -7.85 -6.67
CA ILE A 469 -9.16 -6.59 -6.13
C ILE A 469 -10.60 -6.78 -5.63
N VAL A 470 -11.45 -7.47 -6.40
CA VAL A 470 -12.82 -7.80 -5.98
C VAL A 470 -12.81 -8.67 -4.72
N ALA A 471 -11.93 -9.67 -4.63
CA ALA A 471 -11.79 -10.51 -3.44
C ALA A 471 -11.33 -9.71 -2.20
N CYS A 472 -10.37 -8.79 -2.36
CA CYS A 472 -9.95 -7.87 -1.31
C CYS A 472 -11.13 -7.01 -0.80
N TYR A 473 -11.95 -6.46 -1.70
CA TYR A 473 -13.13 -5.69 -1.29
C TYR A 473 -14.19 -6.54 -0.58
N PHE A 474 -14.40 -7.81 -0.99
CA PHE A 474 -15.26 -8.73 -0.26
C PHE A 474 -14.74 -9.02 1.14
N TYR A 475 -13.43 -9.25 1.27
CA TYR A 475 -12.77 -9.44 2.56
C TYR A 475 -12.98 -8.23 3.49
N GLU A 476 -12.71 -7.02 2.99
CA GLU A 476 -12.91 -5.78 3.74
C GLU A 476 -14.37 -5.61 4.15
N GLN A 477 -15.31 -5.75 3.21
CA GLN A 477 -16.74 -5.61 3.49
C GLN A 477 -17.22 -6.59 4.57
N HIS A 478 -16.80 -7.85 4.49
CA HIS A 478 -17.30 -8.90 5.38
C HIS A 478 -16.80 -8.71 6.83
N ASN A 479 -15.55 -8.27 6.97
CA ASN A 479 -14.88 -8.26 8.27
C ASN A 479 -14.81 -6.86 8.91
N ARG A 480 -14.99 -5.76 8.16
CA ARG A 480 -14.90 -4.38 8.67
C ARG A 480 -15.76 -4.14 9.91
N GLN A 481 -17.03 -4.55 9.87
CA GLN A 481 -17.94 -4.36 11.01
C GLN A 481 -17.46 -5.12 12.24
N ARG A 482 -16.82 -6.29 12.07
CA ARG A 482 -16.31 -7.08 13.20
C ARG A 482 -15.07 -6.44 13.82
N TRP A 483 -14.11 -5.98 13.02
CA TRP A 483 -12.92 -5.27 13.51
C TRP A 483 -13.29 -4.01 14.29
N GLU A 484 -14.19 -3.19 13.73
CA GLU A 484 -14.62 -1.95 14.38
C GLU A 484 -15.42 -2.21 15.66
N ALA A 485 -16.31 -3.21 15.66
CA ALA A 485 -17.09 -3.57 16.84
C ALA A 485 -16.23 -4.24 17.92
N ALA A 486 -15.29 -5.10 17.55
CA ALA A 486 -14.32 -5.68 18.48
C ALA A 486 -13.51 -4.58 19.17
N HIS A 487 -13.12 -3.54 18.44
CA HIS A 487 -12.42 -2.41 19.04
C HIS A 487 -13.29 -1.58 20.01
N ASN A 488 -14.47 -1.14 19.56
CA ASN A 488 -15.31 -0.20 20.32
C ASN A 488 -16.20 -0.86 21.39
N CYS A 489 -16.46 -2.16 21.30
CA CYS A 489 -17.40 -2.88 22.16
C CYS A 489 -16.76 -3.97 23.04
N ALA A 490 -15.43 -4.15 23.05
CA ALA A 490 -14.81 -5.26 23.77
C ALA A 490 -14.95 -5.16 25.31
N CYS A 491 -15.28 -6.29 25.94
CA CYS A 491 -15.21 -6.48 27.39
C CYS A 491 -13.79 -6.94 27.78
N ALA A 492 -13.32 -6.56 28.98
CA ALA A 492 -11.94 -6.87 29.42
C ALA A 492 -11.61 -8.37 29.50
N LEU A 493 -12.62 -9.24 29.56
CA LEU A 493 -12.47 -10.71 29.59
C LEU A 493 -12.24 -11.34 28.19
N ASP A 494 -12.60 -10.65 27.11
CA ASP A 494 -12.42 -11.14 25.73
C ASP A 494 -11.11 -10.63 25.08
N ARG A 495 -10.36 -9.76 25.77
CA ARG A 495 -9.15 -9.12 25.19
C ARG A 495 -7.97 -10.07 24.99
N GLU A 496 -8.01 -11.25 25.62
CA GLU A 496 -7.02 -12.33 25.46
C GLU A 496 -7.39 -13.32 24.34
N ARG A 497 -8.63 -13.31 23.85
CA ARG A 497 -9.11 -14.26 22.83
C ARG A 497 -9.38 -13.51 21.52
N ASP A 498 -8.32 -13.33 20.74
CA ASP A 498 -8.30 -12.82 19.37
C ASP A 498 -8.95 -11.44 19.17
N ALA A 499 -8.16 -10.37 19.36
CA ALA A 499 -8.53 -9.06 18.83
C ALA A 499 -8.62 -9.15 17.30
N GLU A 500 -9.83 -9.36 16.77
CA GLU A 500 -10.08 -9.40 15.34
C GLU A 500 -9.60 -8.08 14.71
N ARG A 501 -8.49 -8.16 13.97
CA ARG A 501 -7.86 -7.04 13.28
C ARG A 501 -7.79 -7.29 11.77
N PRO A 502 -7.75 -6.24 10.94
CA PRO A 502 -7.52 -6.38 9.51
C PRO A 502 -6.17 -7.04 9.22
N ASP A 503 -6.15 -7.97 8.27
CA ASP A 503 -4.91 -8.53 7.74
C ASP A 503 -4.24 -7.49 6.82
N TYR A 504 -3.09 -7.01 7.27
CA TYR A 504 -2.27 -6.02 6.56
C TYR A 504 -1.91 -6.45 5.13
N ALA A 505 -1.64 -7.74 4.91
CA ALA A 505 -1.22 -8.25 3.60
C ALA A 505 -2.32 -8.08 2.54
N VAL A 506 -3.60 -8.18 2.94
CA VAL A 506 -4.73 -8.01 2.01
C VAL A 506 -4.77 -6.58 1.45
N PHE A 507 -4.46 -5.57 2.26
CA PHE A 507 -4.40 -4.17 1.82
C PHE A 507 -3.22 -3.96 0.86
N MET A 508 -2.03 -4.49 1.18
CA MET A 508 -0.87 -4.36 0.30
C MET A 508 -1.09 -5.06 -1.04
N LEU A 509 -1.72 -6.23 -1.00
CA LEU A 509 -2.12 -6.97 -2.19
C LEU A 509 -3.11 -6.17 -3.05
N LYS A 510 -4.13 -5.54 -2.44
CA LYS A 510 -5.10 -4.69 -3.13
C LYS A 510 -4.39 -3.57 -3.90
N TYR A 511 -3.55 -2.77 -3.23
CA TYR A 511 -2.87 -1.64 -3.87
C TYR A 511 -1.87 -2.08 -4.94
N PHE A 512 -1.15 -3.18 -4.70
CA PHE A 512 -0.26 -3.76 -5.70
C PHE A 512 -1.04 -4.20 -6.94
N MET A 513 -2.13 -4.96 -6.78
CA MET A 513 -2.94 -5.44 -7.90
C MET A 513 -3.61 -4.30 -8.67
N CYS A 514 -4.00 -3.21 -7.99
CA CYS A 514 -4.48 -2.00 -8.64
C CYS A 514 -3.44 -1.39 -9.60
N LEU A 515 -2.14 -1.47 -9.30
CA LEU A 515 -1.07 -0.84 -10.11
C LEU A 515 -0.37 -1.82 -11.07
N ALA A 516 -0.37 -3.11 -10.74
CA ALA A 516 0.27 -4.17 -11.54
C ALA A 516 -0.22 -4.19 -13.00
N VAL A 517 -1.50 -3.87 -13.20
CA VAL A 517 -2.15 -3.83 -14.51
C VAL A 517 -1.54 -2.79 -15.46
N GLY A 518 -1.10 -1.63 -14.96
CA GLY A 518 -0.40 -0.63 -15.77
C GLY A 518 1.06 -1.00 -16.04
N ILE A 519 1.68 -1.78 -15.15
CA ILE A 519 3.06 -2.27 -15.32
C ILE A 519 3.12 -3.33 -16.42
N THR A 520 2.17 -4.27 -16.42
CA THR A 520 2.12 -5.33 -17.44
C THR A 520 1.80 -4.79 -18.84
N SER A 521 1.11 -3.65 -18.95
CA SER A 521 0.81 -3.02 -20.25
C SER A 521 2.06 -2.48 -20.97
N GLY A 522 3.08 -2.03 -20.23
CA GLY A 522 4.38 -1.60 -20.80
C GLY A 522 5.08 -2.72 -21.56
N VAL A 523 5.06 -3.93 -20.99
CA VAL A 523 5.67 -5.14 -21.56
C VAL A 523 5.06 -5.49 -22.92
N TRP A 524 3.80 -5.13 -23.17
CA TRP A 524 3.15 -5.37 -24.46
C TRP A 524 3.82 -4.61 -25.61
N VAL A 525 4.15 -3.35 -25.34
CA VAL A 525 4.67 -2.41 -26.33
C VAL A 525 6.17 -2.56 -26.51
N TRP A 526 6.90 -3.06 -25.52
CA TRP A 526 8.35 -3.27 -25.60
C TRP A 526 8.69 -4.34 -26.65
N SER A 527 9.19 -3.90 -27.79
CA SER A 527 9.60 -4.74 -28.92
C SER A 527 10.69 -4.01 -29.71
N GLY A 528 11.45 -4.74 -30.54
CA GLY A 528 12.47 -4.13 -31.41
C GLY A 528 11.92 -2.98 -32.25
N LYS A 529 10.67 -3.12 -32.74
CA LYS A 529 9.95 -2.07 -33.47
C LYS A 529 9.77 -0.78 -32.68
N THR A 530 9.58 -0.88 -31.37
CA THR A 530 9.46 0.29 -30.50
C THR A 530 10.79 1.01 -30.39
N VAL A 531 11.90 0.28 -30.22
CA VAL A 531 13.25 0.89 -30.22
C VAL A 531 13.54 1.61 -31.54
N GLU A 532 13.10 1.04 -32.67
CA GLU A 532 13.22 1.67 -33.99
C GLU A 532 12.39 2.96 -34.11
N SER A 533 11.12 2.96 -33.70
CA SER A 533 10.27 4.17 -33.68
C SER A 533 10.89 5.28 -32.83
N TRP A 534 11.42 4.94 -31.65
CA TRP A 534 12.08 5.90 -30.76
C TRP A 534 13.42 6.39 -31.32
N ARG A 535 14.22 5.52 -31.95
CA ARG A 535 15.45 5.93 -32.65
C ARG A 535 15.14 6.89 -33.80
N ALA A 536 14.10 6.63 -34.58
CA ALA A 536 13.68 7.48 -35.68
C ALA A 536 13.22 8.87 -35.19
N LEU A 537 12.47 8.92 -34.08
CA LEU A 537 12.10 10.18 -33.43
C LEU A 537 13.34 10.94 -32.93
N CYS A 538 14.21 10.28 -32.17
CA CYS A 538 15.45 10.88 -31.68
C CYS A 538 16.27 11.45 -32.85
N ALA A 539 16.47 10.68 -33.92
CA ALA A 539 17.20 11.14 -35.10
C ALA A 539 16.55 12.33 -35.82
N ARG A 540 15.20 12.43 -35.80
CA ARG A 540 14.46 13.61 -36.30
C ARG A 540 14.64 14.82 -35.39
N CYS A 541 14.51 14.65 -34.07
CA CYS A 541 14.71 15.73 -33.10
C CYS A 541 16.16 16.25 -33.11
N PHE A 542 17.15 15.37 -33.21
CA PHE A 542 18.57 15.77 -33.33
C PHE A 542 18.85 16.50 -34.66
N ARG A 543 18.23 16.10 -35.78
CA ARG A 543 18.33 16.83 -37.05
C ARG A 543 17.67 18.21 -37.00
N CYS A 544 16.49 18.34 -36.40
CA CYS A 544 15.85 19.65 -36.20
C CYS A 544 16.67 20.56 -35.26
N ARG A 545 17.32 19.99 -34.23
CA ARG A 545 18.17 20.75 -33.30
C ARG A 545 19.49 21.22 -33.94
N TRP A 546 20.02 20.50 -34.92
CA TRP A 546 21.16 20.93 -35.72
C TRP A 546 20.77 21.94 -36.81
N ALA A 547 19.62 21.77 -37.47
CA ALA A 547 19.09 22.76 -38.42
C ALA A 547 18.78 24.11 -37.75
N GLY A 548 18.29 24.10 -36.50
CA GLY A 548 18.06 25.31 -35.70
C GLY A 548 19.33 25.98 -35.15
N LYS A 549 20.47 25.27 -35.11
CA LYS A 549 21.78 25.85 -34.72
C LYS A 549 22.63 26.29 -35.93
N GLY A 550 22.26 25.91 -37.15
CA GLY A 550 22.94 26.32 -38.38
C GLY A 550 22.39 27.59 -39.05
N ALA A 551 21.31 28.18 -38.52
CA ALA A 551 20.63 29.32 -39.14
C ALA A 551 20.87 30.67 -38.43
N SER A 552 21.83 30.77 -37.50
CA SER A 552 22.18 32.02 -36.81
C SER A 552 23.61 32.52 -37.08
N SER A 553 24.33 31.97 -38.07
CA SER A 553 25.67 32.44 -38.41
C SER A 553 25.96 32.30 -39.91
N SER A 554 25.41 33.20 -40.73
CA SER A 554 26.12 33.77 -41.89
C SER A 554 25.19 34.76 -42.58
N ALA A 555 25.24 36.01 -42.14
CA ALA A 555 24.66 37.13 -42.85
C ALA A 555 25.64 38.29 -42.75
N TYR A 556 26.76 38.21 -43.47
CA TYR A 556 27.57 39.35 -43.89
C TYR A 556 28.58 38.89 -44.96
N SER A 557 28.89 39.76 -45.93
CA SER A 557 29.76 39.62 -47.12
C SER A 557 29.26 38.61 -48.20
N ASP A 558 29.07 38.94 -49.49
CA ASP A 558 29.53 40.08 -50.30
C ASP A 558 28.60 40.37 -51.50
N VAL A 559 28.75 41.61 -51.98
CA VAL A 559 28.06 42.27 -53.09
C VAL A 559 28.78 42.03 -54.43
N SER A 560 28.00 41.90 -55.51
CA SER A 560 28.30 42.13 -56.94
C SER A 560 29.18 41.15 -57.74
N ALA A 561 28.57 40.48 -58.73
CA ALA A 561 28.84 40.67 -60.17
C ALA A 561 28.04 39.70 -61.08
N GLY A 562 27.38 40.24 -62.11
CA GLY A 562 27.37 39.67 -63.47
C GLY A 562 26.53 38.44 -63.82
N LEU A 563 25.39 38.68 -64.48
CA LEU A 563 24.85 37.99 -65.67
C LEU A 563 25.40 36.58 -66.01
N THR A 564 24.52 35.56 -66.04
CA THR A 564 24.25 34.73 -67.23
C THR A 564 23.10 33.74 -66.98
N TRP A 565 22.38 33.47 -68.07
CA TRP A 565 21.21 32.60 -68.21
C TRP A 565 21.51 31.10 -67.99
N ARG A 566 20.43 30.38 -67.65
CA ARG A 566 20.09 28.94 -67.85
C ARG A 566 20.14 27.96 -66.66
N SER A 567 18.95 27.40 -66.42
CA SER A 567 18.63 25.99 -66.11
C SER A 567 19.02 25.39 -64.75
N GLY A 568 18.02 24.85 -64.04
CA GLY A 568 18.22 23.75 -63.08
C GLY A 568 17.49 23.90 -61.74
N THR A 569 16.34 23.24 -61.64
CA THR A 569 15.68 22.67 -60.45
C THR A 569 16.36 22.79 -59.08
N ALA A 570 15.67 23.37 -58.09
CA ALA A 570 15.70 22.89 -56.70
C ALA A 570 14.48 23.38 -55.91
N SER A 571 13.71 22.41 -55.43
CA SER A 571 12.47 22.55 -54.69
C SER A 571 12.68 23.14 -53.28
N SER A 572 12.00 24.23 -52.97
CA SER A 572 11.66 24.60 -51.59
C SER A 572 10.29 24.00 -51.24
N VAL A 573 10.28 22.77 -50.72
CA VAL A 573 9.04 22.17 -50.17
C VAL A 573 8.85 22.68 -48.76
N SER A 574 8.07 23.75 -48.65
CA SER A 574 7.40 24.16 -47.42
C SER A 574 6.53 23.02 -46.90
N CYS A 575 6.57 22.80 -45.59
CA CYS A 575 5.76 21.81 -44.87
C CYS A 575 4.27 22.16 -45.01
N ALA A 576 3.55 21.47 -45.90
CA ALA A 576 2.09 21.54 -45.95
C ALA A 576 1.50 20.43 -45.07
N LYS A 577 0.81 20.88 -44.02
CA LYS A 577 -0.08 20.09 -43.17
C LYS A 577 -1.33 19.77 -44.00
N GLN A 578 -1.51 18.53 -44.42
CA GLN A 578 -2.70 18.12 -45.19
C GLN A 578 -3.61 17.24 -44.31
N MET A 579 -4.68 17.85 -43.79
CA MET A 579 -5.88 17.15 -43.32
C MET A 579 -6.66 16.65 -44.54
N PRO A 580 -7.27 15.45 -44.52
CA PRO A 580 -8.29 15.10 -45.50
C PRO A 580 -9.64 15.62 -45.00
N LEU A 581 -10.17 16.62 -45.71
CA LEU A 581 -11.59 16.92 -45.76
C LEU A 581 -12.33 15.79 -46.47
N SER A 582 -13.46 15.43 -45.89
CA SER A 582 -14.58 14.67 -46.44
C SER A 582 -14.80 14.77 -47.95
N ARG A 583 -15.22 13.67 -48.59
CA ARG A 583 -16.31 13.68 -49.58
C ARG A 583 -16.87 12.27 -49.89
N VAL A 584 -18.20 12.22 -49.78
CA VAL A 584 -19.22 11.27 -50.30
C VAL A 584 -19.27 9.86 -49.71
#